data_AF-X1AD78-F1
#
_entry.id   AF-X1AD78-F1
#
_cell.length_a   1.000
_cell.length_b   1.000
_cell.length_c   1.000
_cell.angle_alpha   90.00
_cell.angle_beta   90.00
_cell.angle_gamma   90.00
#
_symmetry.space_group_name_H-M   'P 1'
#
loop_
_entity.id
_entity.type
_entity.pdbx_description
1 polymer ?
#
loop_
_entity_poly.entity_id
_entity_poly.type
_entity_poly.pdbx_seq_one_letter_code
_entity_poly.pdbx_strand_id
1 'polypeptide(L)'
;MVCATCAAIQAFLTAGGVPDEQAHQVAYSGPVRRAEEAAKTVVKRKVGRYQKVLGKHLKSAKKAHPRMVRSNLMKLAHKATRKQRKKQGW
;
A
#
# COMPACT_ATOMS: atom_id res chain seq x y z
N MET A 1 -20.37 5.59 -8.47
CA MET A 1 -19.18 4.91 -7.90
C MET A 1 -19.70 3.85 -6.94
N VAL A 2 -19.51 2.57 -7.25
CA VAL A 2 -20.05 1.47 -6.45
C VAL A 2 -19.23 1.33 -5.16
N CYS A 3 -19.88 1.40 -4.00
CA CYS A 3 -19.24 1.19 -2.70
C CYS A 3 -19.45 -0.26 -2.26
N ALA A 4 -18.44 -1.11 -2.46
CA ALA A 4 -18.59 -2.56 -2.25
C ALA A 4 -18.85 -2.92 -0.78
N THR A 5 -18.21 -2.18 0.14
CA THR A 5 -18.46 -2.31 1.58
C THR A 5 -19.83 -1.81 1.99
N CYS A 6 -20.32 -0.71 1.39
CA CYS A 6 -21.66 -0.19 1.65
C CYS A 6 -22.72 -1.23 1.20
N ALA A 7 -22.58 -1.80 0.00
CA ALA A 7 -23.50 -2.82 -0.50
C ALA A 7 -23.51 -4.07 0.40
N ALA A 8 -22.34 -4.50 0.88
CA ALA A 8 -22.25 -5.62 1.83
C ALA A 8 -22.95 -5.29 3.16
N ILE A 9 -22.72 -4.10 3.73
CA ILE A 9 -23.34 -3.68 4.99
C ILE A 9 -24.86 -3.57 4.84
N GLN A 10 -25.36 -3.02 3.73
CA GLN A 10 -26.81 -2.97 3.46
C GLN A 10 -27.39 -4.38 3.45
N ALA A 11 -26.77 -5.31 2.71
CA ALA A 11 -27.23 -6.70 2.64
C ALA A 11 -27.27 -7.40 4.01
N PHE A 12 -26.25 -7.18 4.86
CA PHE A 12 -26.24 -7.70 6.22
C PHE A 12 -27.36 -7.12 7.09
N LEU A 13 -27.61 -5.81 7.00
CA LEU A 13 -28.64 -5.13 7.78
C LEU A 13 -30.05 -5.55 7.33
N THR A 14 -30.29 -5.64 6.02
CA THR A 14 -31.57 -6.12 5.49
C THR A 14 -31.81 -7.58 5.83
N ALA A 15 -30.77 -8.42 5.81
CA ALA A 15 -30.87 -9.81 6.25
C ALA A 15 -31.15 -9.93 7.77
N GLY A 16 -30.68 -8.96 8.56
CA GLY A 16 -30.97 -8.85 10.00
C GLY A 16 -32.35 -8.27 10.32
N GLY A 17 -33.18 -7.98 9.32
CA GLY A 17 -34.54 -7.47 9.51
C GLY A 17 -34.65 -5.95 9.66
N VAL A 18 -33.58 -5.20 9.38
CA VAL A 18 -33.65 -3.72 9.34
C VAL A 18 -34.37 -3.28 8.06
N PRO A 19 -35.34 -2.35 8.13
CA PRO A 19 -35.99 -1.77 6.96
C PRO A 19 -34.98 -1.20 5.96
N ASP A 20 -35.22 -1.39 4.67
CA ASP A 20 -34.25 -1.06 3.61
C ASP A 20 -33.81 0.41 3.64
N GLU A 21 -34.73 1.35 3.91
CA GLU A 21 -34.38 2.78 4.02
C GLU A 21 -33.40 3.06 5.17
N GLN A 22 -33.60 2.42 6.32
CA GLN A 22 -32.73 2.58 7.49
C GLN A 22 -31.39 1.88 7.24
N ALA A 23 -31.42 0.70 6.62
CA ALA A 23 -30.21 -0.02 6.21
C ALA A 23 -29.37 0.80 5.23
N HIS A 24 -30.00 1.46 4.25
CA HIS A 24 -29.32 2.31 3.28
C HIS A 24 -28.69 3.55 3.93
N GLN A 25 -29.38 4.22 4.86
CA GLN A 25 -28.82 5.37 5.57
C GLN A 25 -27.55 5.01 6.36
N VAL A 26 -27.53 3.85 7.02
CA VAL A 26 -26.36 3.36 7.77
C VAL A 26 -25.26 2.91 6.82
N ALA A 27 -25.60 2.10 5.81
CA ALA A 27 -24.65 1.53 4.87
C ALA A 27 -23.91 2.58 4.04
N TYR A 28 -24.59 3.66 3.62
CA TYR A 28 -24.00 4.73 2.80
C TYR A 28 -23.61 5.97 3.62
N SER A 29 -23.57 5.83 4.94
CA SER A 29 -23.13 6.89 5.85
C SER A 29 -21.68 7.31 5.61
N GLY A 30 -21.35 8.54 6.02
CA GLY A 30 -20.00 9.10 5.91
C GLY A 30 -18.89 8.21 6.49
N PRO A 31 -19.05 7.58 7.68
CA PRO A 31 -18.06 6.68 8.25
C PRO A 31 -17.73 5.46 7.37
N VAL A 32 -18.76 4.80 6.80
CA VAL A 32 -18.57 3.62 5.96
C VAL A 32 -17.84 3.98 4.66
N ARG A 33 -18.22 5.10 4.05
CA ARG A 33 -17.55 5.60 2.83
C ARG A 33 -16.09 5.99 3.09
N ARG A 34 -15.80 6.64 4.21
CA ARG A 34 -14.42 6.94 4.63
C ARG A 34 -13.60 5.67 4.86
N ALA A 35 -14.21 4.65 5.48
CA ALA A 35 -13.54 3.35 5.69
C ALA A 35 -13.25 2.64 4.35
N GLU A 36 -14.17 2.72 3.38
CA GLU A 36 -13.95 2.20 2.03
C GLU A 36 -12.81 2.92 1.32
N GLU A 37 -12.79 4.26 1.37
CA GLU A 37 -11.71 5.07 0.79
C GLU A 37 -10.36 4.79 1.45
N ALA A 38 -10.34 4.63 2.78
CA ALA A 38 -9.15 4.23 3.52
C ALA A 38 -8.67 2.82 3.14
N ALA A 39 -9.58 1.88 2.87
CA ALA A 39 -9.23 0.54 2.39
C ALA A 39 -8.73 0.54 0.94
N LYS A 40 -9.30 1.40 0.07
CA LYS A 40 -8.86 1.58 -1.33
C LYS A 40 -7.48 2.23 -1.43
N THR A 41 -7.18 3.16 -0.51
CA THR A 41 -5.86 3.77 -0.44
C THR A 41 -4.90 2.82 0.25
N VAL A 42 -4.09 2.09 -0.54
CA VAL A 42 -2.97 1.29 0.00
C VAL A 42 -2.03 2.26 0.73
N VAL A 43 -2.21 2.40 2.04
CA VAL A 43 -1.35 3.22 2.89
C VAL A 43 0.04 2.59 2.83
N LYS A 44 0.92 3.21 2.02
CA LYS A 44 2.29 2.74 1.87
C LYS A 44 2.97 2.84 3.23
N ARG A 45 3.47 1.70 3.73
CA ARG A 45 4.24 1.67 4.98
C ARG A 45 5.36 2.71 4.93
N LYS A 46 5.49 3.49 6.00
CA LYS A 46 6.58 4.47 6.15
C LYS A 46 7.90 3.73 6.28
N VAL A 47 8.66 3.64 5.19
CA VAL A 47 10.00 3.04 5.17
C VAL A 47 11.08 4.09 5.46
N GLY A 48 12.16 3.66 6.14
CA GLY A 48 13.28 4.53 6.52
C GLY A 48 14.10 5.02 5.32
N ARG A 49 14.94 6.06 5.52
CA ARG A 49 15.80 6.65 4.45
C ARG A 49 16.67 5.59 3.76
N TYR A 50 17.25 4.68 4.54
CA TYR A 50 18.08 3.59 4.00
C TYR A 50 17.35 2.72 2.99
N GLN A 51 16.14 2.26 3.34
CA GLN A 51 15.33 1.39 2.48
C GLN A 51 14.89 2.11 1.20
N LYS A 52 14.56 3.40 1.29
CA LYS A 52 14.24 4.22 0.10
C LYS A 52 15.41 4.30 -0.87
N VAL A 53 16.62 4.56 -0.37
CA VAL A 53 17.84 4.66 -1.20
C VAL A 53 18.23 3.29 -1.75
N LEU A 54 18.13 2.23 -0.94
CA LEU A 54 18.37 0.86 -1.38
C LEU A 54 17.46 0.45 -2.54
N GLY A 55 16.17 0.78 -2.47
CA GLY A 55 15.22 0.50 -3.54
C GLY A 55 15.59 1.18 -4.86
N LYS A 56 16.10 2.42 -4.81
CA LYS A 56 16.59 3.14 -6.01
C LYS A 56 17.79 2.41 -6.63
N HIS A 57 18.80 2.06 -5.83
CA HIS A 57 19.98 1.34 -6.31
C HIS A 57 19.64 -0.06 -6.83
N LEU A 58 18.71 -0.76 -6.18
CA LEU A 58 18.27 -2.08 -6.65
C LEU A 58 17.55 -1.98 -8.00
N LYS A 59 16.72 -0.96 -8.21
CA LYS A 59 16.07 -0.72 -9.51
C LYS A 59 17.11 -0.43 -10.60
N SER A 60 18.12 0.40 -10.30
CA SER A 60 19.22 0.66 -11.22
C SER A 60 20.05 -0.59 -11.52
N ALA A 61 20.37 -1.40 -10.51
CA ALA A 61 21.11 -2.64 -10.68
C ALA A 61 20.35 -3.66 -11.54
N LYS A 62 19.03 -3.80 -11.33
CA LYS A 62 18.17 -4.63 -12.18
C LYS A 62 18.15 -4.18 -13.63
N LYS A 63 18.11 -2.85 -13.87
CA LYS A 63 18.13 -2.28 -15.22
C LYS A 63 19.48 -2.53 -15.91
N ALA A 64 20.59 -2.40 -15.20
CA ALA A 64 21.93 -2.63 -15.74
C ALA A 64 22.26 -4.12 -15.95
N HIS A 65 21.74 -4.99 -15.08
CA HIS A 65 22.07 -6.42 -15.08
C HIS A 65 20.79 -7.28 -14.97
N PRO A 66 20.00 -7.39 -16.05
CA PRO A 66 18.70 -8.08 -16.02
C PRO A 66 18.82 -9.60 -15.80
N ARG A 67 19.92 -10.22 -16.22
CA ARG A 67 20.16 -11.68 -16.07
C ARG A 67 20.85 -12.07 -14.77
N MET A 68 21.25 -11.11 -13.95
CA MET A 68 21.97 -11.38 -12.71
C MET A 68 21.04 -11.94 -11.64
N VAL A 69 21.52 -12.93 -10.90
CA VAL A 69 20.77 -13.53 -9.77
C VAL A 69 20.45 -12.46 -8.73
N ARG A 70 19.22 -12.53 -8.17
CA ARG A 70 18.68 -11.56 -7.21
C ARG A 70 19.60 -11.30 -6.01
N SER A 71 20.28 -12.33 -5.49
CA SER A 71 21.21 -12.22 -4.37
C SER A 71 22.39 -11.30 -4.69
N ASN A 72 22.94 -11.40 -5.90
CA ASN A 72 24.06 -10.56 -6.36
C ASN A 72 23.61 -9.12 -6.63
N LEU A 73 22.43 -8.93 -7.22
CA LEU A 73 21.81 -7.61 -7.37
C LEU A 73 21.61 -6.90 -6.03
N MET A 74 21.17 -7.64 -5.00
CA MET A 74 21.03 -7.10 -3.64
C MET A 74 22.38 -6.71 -3.03
N LYS A 75 23.41 -7.55 -3.18
CA LYS A 75 24.77 -7.23 -2.70
C LYS A 75 25.29 -5.94 -3.33
N LEU A 76 25.11 -5.75 -4.65
CA LEU A 76 25.47 -4.53 -5.36
C LEU A 76 24.71 -3.31 -4.84
N ALA A 77 23.39 -3.43 -4.68
CA ALA A 77 22.56 -2.35 -4.16
C ALA A 77 22.97 -1.94 -2.73
N HIS A 78 23.27 -2.90 -1.86
CA HIS A 78 23.75 -2.62 -0.51
C HIS A 78 25.11 -1.93 -0.49
N LYS A 79 26.06 -2.36 -1.34
CA LYS A 79 27.37 -1.71 -1.47
C LYS A 79 27.21 -0.24 -1.88
N ALA A 80 26.40 0.03 -2.90
CA ALA A 80 26.13 1.39 -3.36
C ALA A 80 25.44 2.25 -2.28
N THR A 81 24.43 1.70 -1.61
CA THR A 81 23.70 2.39 -0.53
C THR A 81 24.62 2.72 0.64
N ARG A 82 25.49 1.79 1.07
CA ARG A 82 26.47 2.02 2.14
C ARG A 82 27.49 3.10 1.75
N LYS A 83 27.97 3.11 0.51
CA LYS A 83 28.87 4.15 0.00
C LYS A 83 28.20 5.52 0.01
N GLN A 84 26.95 5.60 -0.43
CA GLN A 84 26.18 6.84 -0.40
C GLN A 84 25.90 7.30 1.02
N ARG A 85 25.56 6.39 1.94
CA ARG A 85 25.37 6.69 3.36
C ARG A 85 26.61 7.34 3.97
N LYS A 86 27.78 6.71 3.77
CA LYS A 86 29.06 7.26 4.21
C LYS A 86 29.35 8.65 3.60
N LYS A 87 29.05 8.84 2.31
CA LYS A 87 29.28 10.11 1.61
C LYS A 87 28.35 11.25 2.10
N GLN A 88 27.13 10.93 2.51
CA GLN A 88 26.09 11.93 2.83
C GLN A 88 25.84 12.11 4.32
N GLY A 89 26.52 11.37 5.19
CA GLY A 89 26.49 11.58 6.65
C GLY A 89 25.10 11.43 7.28
N TRP A 90 24.43 10.30 7.06
CA TRP A 90 23.15 9.96 7.68
C TRP A 90 23.05 8.49 8.07
#